data_AF-A0A8J5BF50-F1
#
_entry.id   AF-A0A8J5BF50-F1
#
_cell.length_a   1.000
_cell.length_b   1.000
_cell.length_c   1.000
_cell.angle_alpha   90.00
_cell.angle_beta   90.00
_cell.angle_gamma   90.00
#
_symmetry.space_group_name_H-M   'P 1'
#
loop_
_entity.id
_entity.type
_entity.pdbx_description
1 polymer ?
#
loop_
_entity_poly.entity_id
_entity_poly.type
_entity_poly.pdbx_seq_one_letter_code
_entity_poly.pdbx_strand_id
1 'polypeptide(L)'
;MGSVVPLSSPAWDLNLSAGQNLLGHGSPTPTHSRKRRLSVSPDAQDTQMEHESPSKRPPSPFVHKRARVSRQLQSRPLPMSRLLSSLDHKTLVSLLEGVCAQDERVARQVMEVTPKPTVSSAIDVLSRALDQAFALFPYKGDHQNDYAFFRVRPALEEFVAELSDYLSHFLPPHETQVSNSFAFLDQATSLVHRMPQWSSPANNRLKHETYEHMDVAWTLVCEEASKRQRGSLAMSGVGNWLVRLEKHNELSGDRLKASLHLMREMLDDQGYRPPNPFAAFNGAQQLFSV
;
A
#
# COMPACT_ATOMS: atom_id res chain seq x y z
N MET A 1 35.93 23.09 -6.66
CA MET A 1 34.61 23.47 -6.10
C MET A 1 33.61 23.38 -7.25
N GLY A 2 33.02 22.20 -7.47
CA GLY A 2 32.07 21.95 -8.54
C GLY A 2 30.66 21.99 -7.97
N SER A 3 29.84 22.93 -8.45
CA SER A 3 28.45 23.12 -8.06
C SER A 3 27.62 21.94 -8.53
N VAL A 4 27.06 21.17 -7.60
CA VAL A 4 26.10 20.10 -7.90
C VAL A 4 24.73 20.76 -7.97
N VAL A 5 24.20 20.86 -9.18
CA VAL A 5 22.83 21.30 -9.44
C VAL A 5 21.88 20.22 -8.93
N PRO A 6 20.91 20.52 -8.05
CA PRO A 6 19.91 19.54 -7.67
C PRO A 6 18.96 19.31 -8.85
N LEU A 7 18.88 18.04 -9.29
CA LEU A 7 17.95 17.57 -10.30
C LEU A 7 16.53 17.73 -9.74
N SER A 8 15.73 18.56 -10.40
CA SER A 8 14.35 18.83 -9.99
C SER A 8 13.52 17.56 -10.14
N SER A 9 12.90 17.10 -9.05
CA SER A 9 11.93 16.01 -9.06
C SER A 9 10.76 16.34 -10.00
N PRO A 10 10.26 15.40 -10.81
CA PRO A 10 9.01 15.58 -11.51
C PRO A 10 7.87 15.67 -10.48
N ALA A 11 7.25 16.84 -10.39
CA ALA A 11 6.12 17.10 -9.52
C ALA A 11 4.91 16.28 -10.00
N TRP A 12 4.57 15.24 -9.25
CA TRP A 12 3.39 14.40 -9.42
C TRP A 12 2.14 15.04 -8.79
N ASP A 13 2.00 16.37 -8.88
CA ASP A 13 0.89 17.08 -8.24
C ASP A 13 -0.43 16.84 -9.01
N LEU A 14 -1.18 15.85 -8.54
CA LEU A 14 -2.60 15.70 -8.84
C LEU A 14 -3.37 16.88 -8.22
N ASN A 15 -3.47 18.00 -8.94
CA ASN A 15 -4.33 19.11 -8.55
C ASN A 15 -5.81 18.76 -8.83
N LEU A 16 -6.44 18.09 -7.88
CA LEU A 16 -7.89 17.85 -7.86
C LEU A 16 -8.53 18.80 -6.83
N SER A 17 -9.07 19.91 -7.33
CA SER A 17 -9.85 20.88 -6.57
C SER A 17 -11.10 20.23 -5.96
N ALA A 18 -11.14 20.13 -4.64
CA ALA A 18 -12.34 19.81 -3.88
C ALA A 18 -13.08 21.11 -3.54
N GLY A 19 -14.17 21.38 -4.25
CA GLY A 19 -15.15 22.39 -3.87
C GLY A 19 -16.31 21.75 -3.10
N GLN A 20 -16.53 22.18 -1.85
CA GLN A 20 -17.86 22.29 -1.25
C GLN A 20 -17.84 23.09 0.08
N ASN A 21 -18.72 24.10 0.13
CA ASN A 21 -19.03 24.97 1.27
C ASN A 21 -19.83 24.23 2.36
N LEU A 22 -19.78 24.73 3.61
CA LEU A 22 -20.92 25.33 4.37
C LEU A 22 -20.67 25.35 5.91
N LEU A 23 -20.85 26.54 6.51
CA LEU A 23 -21.53 26.88 7.79
C LEU A 23 -21.45 25.85 8.94
N GLY A 24 -20.94 26.13 10.14
CA GLY A 24 -21.33 27.21 11.06
C GLY A 24 -21.94 26.61 12.35
N HIS A 25 -21.52 27.14 13.51
CA HIS A 25 -22.07 27.01 14.88
C HIS A 25 -21.57 25.90 15.84
N GLY A 26 -20.78 26.34 16.86
CA GLY A 26 -21.27 26.44 18.25
C GLY A 26 -21.05 25.26 19.22
N SER A 27 -20.03 25.35 20.07
CA SER A 27 -19.95 24.63 21.36
C SER A 27 -21.05 25.09 22.33
N PRO A 28 -21.50 24.25 23.30
CA PRO A 28 -20.93 24.41 24.64
C PRO A 28 -20.81 23.11 25.49
N THR A 29 -19.91 23.21 26.47
CA THR A 29 -19.65 22.33 27.62
C THR A 29 -20.86 22.10 28.54
N PRO A 30 -20.83 21.04 29.36
CA PRO A 30 -21.34 21.16 30.73
C PRO A 30 -20.43 20.60 31.83
N THR A 31 -20.79 21.03 33.03
CA THR A 31 -20.05 21.21 34.28
C THR A 31 -20.10 20.03 35.26
N HIS A 32 -19.16 20.06 36.21
CA HIS A 32 -19.05 19.22 37.42
C HIS A 32 -20.32 19.15 38.30
N SER A 33 -20.61 17.98 38.90
CA SER A 33 -21.22 17.91 40.24
C SER A 33 -21.01 16.58 41.01
N ARG A 34 -20.28 16.73 42.13
CA ARG A 34 -20.32 16.10 43.47
C ARG A 34 -20.81 14.65 43.74
N LYS A 35 -19.86 13.91 44.34
CA LYS A 35 -19.92 12.95 45.48
C LYS A 35 -21.24 12.88 46.28
N ARG A 36 -21.67 11.66 46.62
CA ARG A 36 -22.18 11.32 47.97
C ARG A 36 -21.88 9.87 48.36
N ARG A 37 -21.21 9.73 49.51
CA ARG A 37 -20.97 8.49 50.27
C ARG A 37 -22.28 8.07 50.95
N LEU A 38 -22.56 6.77 50.97
CA LEU A 38 -23.56 6.17 51.84
C LEU A 38 -22.93 5.84 53.20
N SER A 39 -23.56 6.34 54.25
CA SER A 39 -23.27 6.09 55.66
C SER A 39 -24.08 4.92 56.20
N VAL A 40 -23.45 4.23 57.14
CA VAL A 40 -23.89 3.14 58.02
C VAL A 40 -25.10 3.55 58.88
N SER A 41 -25.97 2.59 59.20
CA SER A 41 -26.50 2.45 60.56
C SER A 41 -26.90 1.00 60.90
N PRO A 42 -26.84 0.61 62.19
CA PRO A 42 -26.92 -0.76 62.70
C PRO A 42 -28.31 -1.09 63.24
N ASP A 43 -28.62 -2.38 63.42
CA ASP A 43 -29.64 -2.76 64.39
C ASP A 43 -29.29 -4.05 65.13
N ALA A 44 -29.65 -4.05 66.41
CA ALA A 44 -29.34 -5.01 67.44
C ALA A 44 -30.36 -6.16 67.44
N GLN A 45 -29.99 -7.32 68.00
CA GLN A 45 -30.79 -7.92 69.09
C GLN A 45 -30.08 -9.10 69.76
N ASP A 46 -30.37 -9.14 71.05
CA ASP A 46 -29.81 -9.89 72.16
C ASP A 46 -30.53 -11.24 72.33
N THR A 47 -29.82 -12.28 72.79
CA THR A 47 -30.43 -13.41 73.51
C THR A 47 -29.38 -14.23 74.25
N GLN A 48 -29.45 -14.11 75.57
CA GLN A 48 -28.76 -14.85 76.63
C GLN A 48 -29.22 -16.32 76.71
N MET A 49 -28.29 -17.25 76.98
CA MET A 49 -28.50 -18.37 77.94
C MET A 49 -27.14 -18.95 78.38
N GLU A 50 -27.02 -19.20 79.68
CA GLU A 50 -25.85 -19.69 80.40
C GLU A 50 -25.81 -21.23 80.45
N HIS A 51 -24.60 -21.81 80.45
CA HIS A 51 -24.31 -23.09 81.12
C HIS A 51 -22.80 -23.21 81.41
N GLU A 52 -22.48 -23.57 82.66
CA GLU A 52 -21.15 -23.66 83.26
C GLU A 52 -20.32 -24.90 82.83
N SER A 53 -19.03 -24.66 82.51
CA SER A 53 -17.77 -25.34 82.92
C SER A 53 -17.54 -26.87 82.78
N PRO A 54 -16.28 -27.40 82.82
CA PRO A 54 -14.97 -26.83 82.45
C PRO A 54 -14.09 -27.81 81.63
N SER A 55 -13.29 -27.34 80.67
CA SER A 55 -12.10 -28.12 80.26
C SER A 55 -11.00 -27.27 79.64
N LYS A 56 -9.82 -27.39 80.23
CA LYS A 56 -8.58 -26.70 79.91
C LYS A 56 -8.08 -27.08 78.51
N ARG A 57 -7.92 -26.09 77.62
CA ARG A 57 -6.91 -26.06 76.54
C ARG A 57 -6.89 -24.64 75.94
N PRO A 58 -5.73 -23.99 75.78
CA PRO A 58 -5.68 -22.72 75.07
C PRO A 58 -5.88 -23.01 73.57
N PRO A 59 -6.89 -22.44 72.89
CA PRO A 59 -6.88 -22.44 71.44
C PRO A 59 -5.84 -21.40 71.03
N SER A 60 -4.73 -21.87 70.45
CA SER A 60 -3.86 -21.01 69.66
C SER A 60 -4.71 -20.22 68.68
N PRO A 61 -4.53 -18.89 68.52
CA PRO A 61 -5.21 -18.18 67.47
C PRO A 61 -4.61 -18.69 66.15
N PHE A 62 -5.25 -19.69 65.54
CA PHE A 62 -5.15 -19.87 64.11
C PHE A 62 -5.77 -18.62 63.51
N VAL A 63 -4.91 -17.61 63.34
CA VAL A 63 -5.15 -16.51 62.43
C VAL A 63 -5.38 -17.19 61.10
N HIS A 64 -6.66 -17.38 60.74
CA HIS A 64 -7.04 -17.60 59.37
C HIS A 64 -6.57 -16.34 58.65
N LYS A 65 -5.32 -16.37 58.19
CA LYS A 65 -4.84 -15.54 57.11
C LYS A 65 -5.72 -15.97 55.94
N ARG A 66 -6.93 -15.41 55.86
CA ARG A 66 -7.62 -15.23 54.60
C ARG A 66 -6.54 -14.60 53.75
N ALA A 67 -5.96 -15.40 52.87
CA ALA A 67 -5.03 -14.92 51.88
C ALA A 67 -5.77 -13.71 51.31
N ARG A 68 -5.24 -12.50 51.58
CA ARG A 68 -5.71 -11.32 50.89
C ARG A 68 -5.49 -11.69 49.44
N VAL A 69 -6.55 -12.10 48.74
CA VAL A 69 -6.60 -12.07 47.29
C VAL A 69 -6.21 -10.64 47.00
N SER A 70 -4.98 -10.54 46.58
CA SER A 70 -4.18 -9.41 46.91
C SER A 70 -4.75 -8.19 46.22
N ARG A 71 -4.69 -7.05 46.90
CA ARG A 71 -4.81 -5.74 46.27
C ARG A 71 -3.77 -5.52 45.15
N GLN A 72 -2.92 -6.50 44.85
CA GLN A 72 -2.11 -6.59 43.62
C GLN A 72 -2.94 -6.76 42.33
N LEU A 73 -4.27 -6.98 42.40
CA LEU A 73 -5.14 -6.79 41.23
C LEU A 73 -5.36 -5.30 40.89
N GLN A 74 -4.76 -4.37 41.64
CA GLN A 74 -4.84 -2.93 41.37
C GLN A 74 -3.84 -2.53 40.27
N SER A 75 -4.42 -2.09 39.16
CA SER A 75 -3.90 -1.07 38.23
C SER A 75 -2.56 -1.32 37.54
N ARG A 76 -2.30 -2.53 37.02
CA ARG A 76 -1.31 -2.64 35.94
C ARG A 76 -1.96 -2.14 34.65
N PRO A 77 -1.48 -1.05 34.02
CA PRO A 77 -2.01 -0.61 32.73
C PRO A 77 -1.86 -1.73 31.71
N LEU A 78 -2.83 -1.82 30.79
CA LEU A 78 -2.81 -2.84 29.75
C LEU A 78 -1.48 -2.74 28.99
N PRO A 79 -0.73 -3.85 28.82
CA PRO A 79 0.57 -3.79 28.16
C PRO A 79 0.39 -3.34 26.71
N MET A 80 1.36 -2.58 26.20
CA MET A 80 1.32 -1.99 24.85
C MET A 80 1.02 -3.03 23.76
N SER A 81 1.60 -4.22 23.84
CA SER A 81 1.34 -5.30 22.89
C SER A 81 -0.14 -5.70 22.82
N ARG A 82 -0.86 -5.65 23.94
CA ARG A 82 -2.30 -5.96 24.00
C ARG A 82 -3.15 -4.80 23.45
N LEU A 83 -2.73 -3.56 23.68
CA LEU A 83 -3.34 -2.39 23.05
C LEU A 83 -3.19 -2.45 21.53
N LEU A 84 -1.97 -2.68 21.03
CA LEU A 84 -1.71 -2.79 19.58
C LEU A 84 -2.46 -3.97 18.95
N SER A 85 -2.59 -5.12 19.64
CA SER A 85 -3.35 -6.26 19.13
C SER A 85 -4.87 -6.03 19.04
N SER A 86 -5.39 -5.01 19.72
CA SER A 86 -6.81 -4.64 19.67
C SER A 86 -7.14 -3.68 18.53
N LEU A 87 -6.13 -3.07 17.91
CA LEU A 87 -6.29 -2.17 16.78
C LEU A 87 -6.43 -2.97 15.48
N ASP A 88 -7.28 -2.49 14.58
CA ASP A 88 -7.33 -2.99 13.22
C ASP A 88 -6.13 -2.48 12.41
N HIS A 89 -5.87 -3.11 11.26
CA HIS A 89 -4.72 -2.79 10.42
C HIS A 89 -4.65 -1.31 10.05
N LYS A 90 -5.78 -0.69 9.68
CA LYS A 90 -5.81 0.72 9.28
C LYS A 90 -5.42 1.64 10.44
N THR A 91 -5.98 1.42 11.63
CA THR A 91 -5.63 2.23 12.81
C THR A 91 -4.17 2.02 13.25
N LEU A 92 -3.63 0.81 13.10
CA LEU A 92 -2.22 0.56 13.41
C LEU A 92 -1.27 1.31 12.45
N VAL A 93 -1.58 1.32 11.15
CA VAL A 93 -0.83 2.09 10.15
C VAL A 93 -0.90 3.58 10.47
N SER A 94 -2.10 4.13 10.68
CA SER A 94 -2.26 5.57 11.01
C SER A 94 -1.57 5.96 12.33
N LEU A 95 -1.54 5.08 13.33
CA LEU A 95 -0.79 5.32 14.55
C LEU A 95 0.72 5.37 14.29
N LEU A 96 1.24 4.42 13.50
CA LEU A 96 2.66 4.39 13.14
C LEU A 96 3.05 5.61 12.31
N GLU A 97 2.23 6.01 11.33
CA GLU A 97 2.40 7.25 10.56
C GLU A 97 2.44 8.47 11.48
N GLY A 98 1.53 8.56 12.45
CA GLY A 98 1.50 9.65 13.42
C GLY A 98 2.75 9.69 14.32
N VAL A 99 3.29 8.53 14.71
CA VAL A 99 4.54 8.45 15.47
C VAL A 99 5.74 8.85 14.60
N CYS A 100 5.80 8.37 13.36
CA CYS A 100 6.85 8.74 12.40
C CYS A 100 6.83 10.24 12.06
N ALA A 101 5.65 10.86 12.01
CA ALA A 101 5.50 12.30 11.77
C ALA A 101 5.99 13.16 12.95
N GLN A 102 6.03 12.61 14.16
CA GLN A 102 6.52 13.32 15.35
C GLN A 102 8.05 13.23 15.52
N ASP A 103 8.66 12.11 15.13
CA ASP A 103 10.10 11.89 15.22
C ASP A 103 10.66 11.23 13.96
N GLU A 104 11.39 12.02 13.15
CA GLU A 104 12.07 11.54 11.94
C GLU A 104 13.07 10.42 12.22
N ARG A 105 13.65 10.33 13.43
CA ARG A 105 14.58 9.24 13.77
C ARG A 105 13.85 7.92 13.82
N VAL A 106 12.64 7.91 14.40
CA VAL A 106 11.78 6.73 14.42
C VAL A 106 11.34 6.37 13.01
N ALA A 107 10.98 7.36 12.18
CA ALA A 107 10.65 7.13 10.78
C ALA A 107 11.79 6.43 10.02
N ARG A 108 13.04 6.89 10.18
CA ARG A 108 14.22 6.26 9.55
C ARG A 108 14.45 4.84 10.06
N GLN A 109 14.35 4.61 11.37
CA GLN A 109 14.49 3.26 11.95
C GLN A 109 13.41 2.29 11.43
N VAL A 110 12.17 2.75 11.35
CA VAL A 110 11.06 1.95 10.80
C VAL A 110 11.35 1.62 9.34
N MET A 111 11.80 2.57 8.53
CA MET A 111 12.17 2.32 7.13
C MET A 111 13.35 1.34 6.98
N GLU A 112 14.35 1.40 7.87
CA GLU A 112 15.51 0.48 7.85
C GLU A 112 15.12 -0.97 8.20
N VAL A 113 14.16 -1.13 9.12
CA VAL A 113 13.69 -2.45 9.57
C VAL A 113 12.63 -3.02 8.62
N THR A 114 11.92 -2.16 7.88
CA THR A 114 10.88 -2.58 6.94
C THR A 114 11.52 -3.25 5.73
N PRO A 115 11.14 -4.50 5.39
CA PRO A 115 11.66 -5.16 4.20
C PRO A 115 11.22 -4.39 2.95
N LYS A 116 12.14 -4.20 2.01
CA LYS A 116 11.83 -3.56 0.73
C LYS A 116 10.77 -4.38 -0.01
N PRO A 117 9.75 -3.73 -0.59
CA PRO A 117 8.72 -4.44 -1.35
C PRO A 117 9.36 -5.11 -2.57
N THR A 118 9.05 -6.38 -2.78
CA THR A 118 9.43 -7.07 -4.02
C THR A 118 8.46 -6.70 -5.13
N VAL A 119 8.88 -6.86 -6.40
CA VAL A 119 8.01 -6.65 -7.56
C VAL A 119 6.72 -7.48 -7.43
N SER A 120 6.83 -8.76 -7.05
CA SER A 120 5.66 -9.62 -6.86
C SER A 120 4.71 -9.10 -5.78
N SER A 121 5.25 -8.69 -4.63
CA SER A 121 4.43 -8.17 -3.53
C SER A 121 3.71 -6.88 -3.91
N ALA A 122 4.38 -5.98 -4.64
CA ALA A 122 3.76 -4.73 -5.09
C ALA A 122 2.63 -5.01 -6.10
N ILE A 123 2.86 -5.90 -7.06
CA ILE A 123 1.84 -6.29 -8.04
C ILE A 123 0.65 -6.99 -7.38
N ASP A 124 0.87 -7.82 -6.36
CA ASP A 124 -0.22 -8.47 -5.61
C ASP A 124 -1.07 -7.45 -4.82
N VAL A 125 -0.46 -6.39 -4.31
CA VAL A 125 -1.21 -5.29 -3.67
C VAL A 125 -2.03 -4.54 -4.71
N LEU A 126 -1.40 -4.11 -5.81
CA LEU A 126 -2.07 -3.37 -6.89
C LEU A 126 -3.19 -4.18 -7.55
N SER A 127 -3.01 -5.48 -7.76
CA SER A 127 -4.06 -6.35 -8.30
C SER A 127 -5.25 -6.43 -7.34
N ARG A 128 -5.01 -6.53 -6.03
CA ARG A 128 -6.09 -6.55 -5.03
C ARG A 128 -6.86 -5.24 -4.99
N ALA A 129 -6.18 -4.09 -5.08
CA ALA A 129 -6.84 -2.78 -5.17
C ALA A 129 -7.75 -2.70 -6.40
N LEU A 130 -7.26 -3.17 -7.56
CA LEU A 130 -8.05 -3.22 -8.78
C LEU A 130 -9.23 -4.22 -8.69
N ASP A 131 -9.03 -5.39 -8.09
CA ASP A 131 -10.10 -6.38 -7.87
C ASP A 131 -11.17 -5.86 -6.91
N GLN A 132 -10.80 -5.06 -5.91
CA GLN A 132 -11.75 -4.34 -5.05
C GLN A 132 -12.56 -3.32 -5.83
N ALA A 133 -11.93 -2.59 -6.76
CA ALA A 133 -12.66 -1.70 -7.67
C ALA A 133 -13.67 -2.50 -8.52
N PHE A 134 -13.30 -3.68 -9.02
CA PHE A 134 -14.22 -4.56 -9.74
C PHE A 134 -15.37 -5.08 -8.86
N ALA A 135 -15.14 -5.33 -7.58
CA ALA A 135 -16.19 -5.77 -6.66
C ALA A 135 -17.27 -4.70 -6.43
N LEU A 136 -16.99 -3.43 -6.74
CA LEU A 136 -17.95 -2.34 -6.64
C LEU A 136 -18.89 -2.23 -7.85
N PHE A 137 -18.69 -3.00 -8.92
CA PHE A 137 -19.64 -2.98 -10.04
C PHE A 137 -21.06 -3.37 -9.58
N PRO A 138 -22.11 -2.73 -10.13
CA PRO A 138 -23.47 -3.13 -9.83
C PRO A 138 -23.75 -4.55 -10.33
N TYR A 139 -24.40 -5.38 -9.51
CA TYR A 139 -24.74 -6.76 -9.84
C TYR A 139 -25.65 -6.93 -11.08
N LYS A 140 -26.36 -5.85 -11.47
CA LYS A 140 -27.30 -5.84 -12.59
C LYS A 140 -27.17 -4.53 -13.36
N GLY A 141 -27.32 -4.62 -14.67
CA GLY A 141 -27.25 -3.48 -15.59
C GLY A 141 -25.97 -3.48 -16.41
N ASP A 142 -25.85 -2.47 -17.25
CA ASP A 142 -24.64 -2.27 -18.06
C ASP A 142 -23.49 -1.80 -17.18
N HIS A 143 -22.38 -2.55 -17.18
CA HIS A 143 -21.18 -2.22 -16.44
C HIS A 143 -20.40 -1.06 -17.07
N GLN A 144 -20.78 -0.57 -18.27
CA GLN A 144 -20.10 0.51 -18.96
C GLN A 144 -20.82 1.86 -18.88
N ASN A 145 -21.97 1.92 -18.20
CA ASN A 145 -22.75 3.15 -18.06
C ASN A 145 -22.18 4.11 -17.01
N ASP A 146 -22.70 5.33 -16.98
CA ASP A 146 -22.24 6.38 -16.07
C ASP A 146 -22.46 6.03 -14.59
N TYR A 147 -23.53 5.30 -14.25
CA TYR A 147 -23.79 4.88 -12.88
C TYR A 147 -22.73 3.91 -12.34
N ALA A 148 -22.34 2.91 -13.15
CA ALA A 148 -21.27 1.99 -12.83
C ALA A 148 -19.93 2.74 -12.69
N PHE A 149 -19.68 3.74 -13.54
CA PHE A 149 -18.50 4.59 -13.45
C PHE A 149 -18.41 5.32 -12.12
N PHE A 150 -19.44 6.10 -11.73
CA PHE A 150 -19.40 6.88 -10.49
C PHE A 150 -19.25 6.01 -9.23
N ARG A 151 -19.71 4.75 -9.30
CA ARG A 151 -19.59 3.81 -8.19
C ARG A 151 -18.18 3.25 -8.03
N VAL A 152 -17.52 2.93 -9.14
CA VAL A 152 -16.20 2.29 -9.15
C VAL A 152 -15.07 3.32 -9.15
N ARG A 153 -15.34 4.55 -9.63
CA ARG A 153 -14.37 5.64 -9.77
C ARG A 153 -13.51 5.87 -8.52
N PRO A 154 -14.04 5.99 -7.29
CA PRO A 154 -13.19 6.25 -6.12
C PRO A 154 -12.14 5.16 -5.88
N ALA A 155 -12.49 3.89 -6.09
CA ALA A 155 -11.56 2.77 -5.95
C ALA A 155 -10.54 2.71 -7.10
N LEU A 156 -10.89 3.17 -8.30
CA LEU A 156 -9.93 3.32 -9.40
C LEU A 156 -8.95 4.47 -9.16
N GLU A 157 -9.42 5.58 -8.59
CA GLU A 157 -8.55 6.70 -8.19
C GLU A 157 -7.58 6.26 -7.08
N GLU A 158 -8.03 5.46 -6.11
CA GLU A 158 -7.17 4.85 -5.09
C GLU A 158 -6.13 3.89 -5.70
N PHE A 159 -6.52 3.04 -6.65
CA PHE A 159 -5.60 2.18 -7.40
C PHE A 159 -4.53 2.99 -8.16
N VAL A 160 -4.92 4.09 -8.83
CA VAL A 160 -3.98 4.94 -9.57
C VAL A 160 -3.03 5.69 -8.63
N ALA A 161 -3.52 6.13 -7.47
CA ALA A 161 -2.68 6.74 -6.44
C ALA A 161 -1.63 5.74 -5.93
N GLU A 162 -2.07 4.53 -5.57
CA GLU A 162 -1.16 3.47 -5.11
C GLU A 162 -0.16 3.04 -6.20
N LEU A 163 -0.60 2.96 -7.46
CA LEU A 163 0.28 2.72 -8.60
C LEU A 163 1.36 3.80 -8.71
N SER A 164 1.02 5.06 -8.47
CA SER A 164 1.96 6.19 -8.54
C SER A 164 3.01 6.12 -7.42
N ASP A 165 2.62 5.67 -6.23
CA ASP A 165 3.55 5.43 -5.11
C ASP A 165 4.56 4.33 -5.44
N TYR A 166 4.09 3.20 -5.97
CA TYR A 166 4.98 2.10 -6.37
C TYR A 166 5.82 2.44 -7.61
N LEU A 167 5.30 3.22 -8.56
CA LEU A 167 6.10 3.75 -9.67
C LEU A 167 7.28 4.55 -9.13
N SER A 168 7.05 5.48 -8.20
CA SER A 168 8.13 6.27 -7.58
C SER A 168 9.18 5.40 -6.88
N HIS A 169 8.79 4.25 -6.33
CA HIS A 169 9.71 3.30 -5.71
C HIS A 169 10.56 2.50 -6.72
N PHE A 170 9.95 2.02 -7.80
CA PHE A 170 10.62 1.18 -8.80
C PHE A 170 11.27 1.97 -9.95
N LEU A 171 11.14 3.30 -9.94
CA LEU A 171 11.79 4.19 -10.89
C LEU A 171 13.14 4.74 -10.36
N PRO A 172 14.04 5.13 -11.26
CA PRO A 172 15.23 5.90 -10.89
C PRO A 172 14.83 7.23 -10.21
N PRO A 173 15.54 7.68 -9.16
CA PRO A 173 16.83 7.16 -8.65
C PRO A 173 16.72 6.07 -7.57
N HIS A 174 15.51 5.67 -7.15
CA HIS A 174 15.31 4.76 -6.02
C HIS A 174 15.68 3.31 -6.33
N GLU A 175 15.22 2.79 -7.47
CA GLU A 175 15.64 1.48 -7.98
C GLU A 175 16.86 1.64 -8.88
N THR A 176 17.87 0.80 -8.62
CA THR A 176 19.10 0.77 -9.42
C THR A 176 19.06 -0.36 -10.43
N GLN A 177 18.35 -1.45 -10.16
CA GLN A 177 18.30 -2.57 -11.08
C GLN A 177 17.23 -2.34 -12.14
N VAL A 178 17.67 -1.89 -13.32
CA VAL A 178 16.81 -1.64 -14.50
C VAL A 178 15.90 -2.83 -14.83
N SER A 179 16.38 -4.07 -14.65
CA SER A 179 15.58 -5.28 -14.86
C SER A 179 14.36 -5.37 -13.93
N ASN A 180 14.48 -4.91 -12.67
CA ASN A 180 13.35 -4.85 -11.73
C ASN A 180 12.35 -3.79 -12.16
N SER A 181 12.82 -2.61 -12.57
CA SER A 181 11.98 -1.54 -13.07
C SER A 181 11.17 -2.01 -14.29
N PHE A 182 11.81 -2.64 -15.27
CA PHE A 182 11.09 -3.20 -16.43
C PHE A 182 10.11 -4.32 -16.06
N ALA A 183 10.48 -5.22 -15.15
CA ALA A 183 9.59 -6.30 -14.70
C ALA A 183 8.37 -5.77 -13.93
N PHE A 184 8.54 -4.68 -13.18
CA PHE A 184 7.43 -3.98 -12.53
C PHE A 184 6.55 -3.29 -13.58
N LEU A 185 7.13 -2.50 -14.49
CA LEU A 185 6.38 -1.76 -15.50
C LEU A 185 5.56 -2.67 -16.42
N ASP A 186 6.09 -3.81 -16.85
CA ASP A 186 5.37 -4.81 -17.65
C ASP A 186 4.09 -5.33 -16.95
N GLN A 187 4.22 -5.70 -15.67
CA GLN A 187 3.09 -6.19 -14.88
C GLN A 187 2.11 -5.07 -14.51
N ALA A 188 2.62 -3.89 -14.15
CA ALA A 188 1.80 -2.72 -13.87
C ALA A 188 1.00 -2.27 -15.11
N THR A 189 1.63 -2.25 -16.29
CA THR A 189 0.95 -1.92 -17.56
C THR A 189 -0.13 -2.95 -17.87
N SER A 190 0.13 -4.23 -17.56
CA SER A 190 -0.88 -5.30 -17.65
C SER A 190 -2.10 -5.05 -16.76
N LEU A 191 -1.93 -4.49 -15.55
CA LEU A 191 -3.04 -4.07 -14.70
C LEU A 191 -3.79 -2.86 -15.26
N VAL A 192 -3.08 -1.87 -15.81
CA VAL A 192 -3.70 -0.71 -16.46
C VAL A 192 -4.55 -1.14 -17.66
N HIS A 193 -4.12 -2.14 -18.44
CA HIS A 193 -4.94 -2.72 -19.51
C HIS A 193 -6.28 -3.26 -19.01
N ARG A 194 -6.30 -3.87 -17.82
CA ARG A 194 -7.52 -4.42 -17.21
C ARG A 194 -8.52 -3.34 -16.81
N MET A 195 -8.12 -2.09 -16.59
CA MET A 195 -9.05 -1.02 -16.19
C MET A 195 -10.26 -0.95 -17.13
N PRO A 196 -11.47 -0.69 -16.61
CA PRO A 196 -12.70 -0.70 -17.41
C PRO A 196 -12.67 0.36 -18.50
N GLN A 197 -13.34 0.04 -19.61
CA GLN A 197 -13.63 0.98 -20.69
C GLN A 197 -15.12 1.32 -20.65
N TRP A 198 -15.42 2.61 -20.59
CA TRP A 198 -16.75 3.15 -20.43
C TRP A 198 -17.34 3.57 -21.78
N SER A 199 -18.66 3.52 -21.92
CA SER A 199 -19.34 3.95 -23.14
C SER A 199 -19.19 5.46 -23.37
N SER A 200 -19.16 6.24 -22.29
CA SER A 200 -18.88 7.68 -22.34
C SER A 200 -17.36 7.92 -22.49
N PRO A 201 -16.91 8.59 -23.56
CA PRO A 201 -15.49 8.88 -23.76
C PRO A 201 -14.87 9.71 -22.63
N ALA A 202 -15.65 10.59 -21.99
CA ALA A 202 -15.19 11.43 -20.89
C ALA A 202 -14.75 10.61 -19.66
N ASN A 203 -15.43 9.50 -19.39
CA ASN A 203 -15.14 8.63 -18.24
C ASN A 203 -13.86 7.80 -18.43
N ASN A 204 -13.39 7.66 -19.68
CA ASN A 204 -12.13 6.96 -20.00
C ASN A 204 -10.87 7.81 -19.74
N ARG A 205 -11.04 9.09 -19.36
CA ARG A 205 -9.94 10.02 -19.11
C ARG A 205 -8.94 9.49 -18.08
N LEU A 206 -9.41 8.94 -16.95
CA LEU A 206 -8.54 8.40 -15.91
C LEU A 206 -7.61 7.28 -16.45
N LYS A 207 -8.16 6.36 -17.25
CA LYS A 207 -7.39 5.29 -17.89
C LYS A 207 -6.36 5.86 -18.89
N HIS A 208 -6.76 6.86 -19.67
CA HIS A 208 -5.86 7.51 -20.61
C HIS A 208 -4.71 8.24 -19.91
N GLU A 209 -5.00 9.05 -18.88
CA GLU A 209 -3.98 9.74 -18.08
C GLU A 209 -3.02 8.73 -17.42
N THR A 210 -3.54 7.60 -16.96
CA THR A 210 -2.72 6.52 -16.42
C THR A 210 -1.75 5.95 -17.48
N TYR A 211 -2.18 5.79 -18.74
CA TYR A 211 -1.27 5.38 -19.81
C TYR A 211 -0.18 6.41 -20.09
N GLU A 212 -0.50 7.71 -20.09
CA GLU A 212 0.51 8.76 -20.27
C GLU A 212 1.56 8.68 -19.14
N HIS A 213 1.13 8.45 -17.90
CA HIS A 213 2.06 8.25 -16.78
C HIS A 213 2.93 7.00 -16.95
N MET A 214 2.34 5.90 -17.45
CA MET A 214 3.10 4.69 -17.76
C MET A 214 4.12 4.94 -18.88
N ASP A 215 3.77 5.69 -19.94
CA ASP A 215 4.71 6.01 -21.03
C ASP A 215 5.90 6.82 -20.53
N VAL A 216 5.66 7.82 -19.68
CA VAL A 216 6.72 8.59 -19.02
C VAL A 216 7.60 7.67 -18.16
N ALA A 217 7.00 6.79 -17.35
CA ALA A 217 7.74 5.86 -16.51
C ALA A 217 8.62 4.91 -17.32
N TRP A 218 8.10 4.33 -18.42
CA TRP A 218 8.88 3.53 -19.36
C TRP A 218 10.04 4.32 -19.96
N THR A 219 9.79 5.56 -20.36
CA THR A 219 10.82 6.45 -20.93
C THR A 219 11.96 6.68 -19.95
N LEU A 220 11.67 6.99 -18.68
CA LEU A 220 12.68 7.20 -17.64
C LEU A 220 13.57 5.97 -17.41
N VAL A 221 12.97 4.77 -17.41
CA VAL A 221 13.74 3.53 -17.25
C VAL A 221 14.62 3.27 -18.48
N CYS A 222 14.12 3.55 -19.68
CA CYS A 222 14.91 3.40 -20.91
C CYS A 222 16.09 4.38 -20.96
N GLU A 223 15.89 5.63 -20.55
CA GLU A 223 17.01 6.59 -20.43
C GLU A 223 18.06 6.13 -19.42
N GLU A 224 17.63 5.63 -18.27
CA GLU A 224 18.54 5.14 -17.24
C GLU A 224 19.31 3.90 -17.71
N ALA A 225 18.64 3.01 -18.44
CA ALA A 225 19.28 1.88 -19.11
C ALA A 225 20.35 2.36 -20.11
N SER A 226 20.03 3.33 -20.96
CA SER A 226 20.97 3.90 -21.93
C SER A 226 22.20 4.54 -21.26
N LYS A 227 22.00 5.25 -20.14
CA LYS A 227 23.09 5.89 -19.38
C LYS A 227 24.06 4.87 -18.77
N ARG A 228 23.55 3.78 -18.21
CA ARG A 228 24.36 2.76 -17.50
C ARG A 228 25.06 1.79 -18.43
N GLN A 229 24.58 1.62 -19.66
CA GLN A 229 25.04 0.59 -20.58
C GLN A 229 26.11 1.03 -21.57
N ARG A 230 26.74 2.21 -21.42
CA ARG A 230 27.95 2.61 -22.20
C ARG A 230 29.20 1.75 -21.90
N GLY A 231 29.07 0.45 -21.64
CA GLY A 231 30.18 -0.47 -21.41
C GLY A 231 29.86 -1.94 -21.03
N SER A 232 28.62 -2.45 -21.08
CA SER A 232 28.30 -3.82 -20.59
C SER A 232 27.38 -4.64 -21.50
N LEU A 233 27.71 -5.94 -21.63
CA LEU A 233 27.02 -7.05 -22.32
C LEU A 233 25.63 -7.40 -21.72
N ALA A 234 24.98 -6.48 -21.00
CA ALA A 234 23.72 -6.71 -20.29
C ALA A 234 22.47 -6.54 -21.18
N MET A 235 22.63 -6.25 -22.47
CA MET A 235 21.52 -5.96 -23.40
C MET A 235 20.81 -7.20 -23.96
N SER A 236 21.30 -8.42 -23.67
CA SER A 236 20.66 -9.67 -24.15
C SER A 236 19.19 -9.79 -23.71
N GLY A 237 18.78 -9.11 -22.62
CA GLY A 237 17.40 -9.07 -22.16
C GLY A 237 16.54 -7.92 -22.70
N VAL A 238 17.13 -6.85 -23.26
CA VAL A 238 16.37 -5.63 -23.62
C VAL A 238 15.52 -5.82 -24.87
N GLY A 239 15.96 -6.66 -25.81
CA GLY A 239 15.12 -7.08 -26.93
C GLY A 239 13.80 -7.73 -26.50
N ASN A 240 13.81 -8.47 -25.38
CA ASN A 240 12.58 -9.06 -24.85
C ASN A 240 11.63 -8.01 -24.25
N TRP A 241 12.18 -6.93 -23.67
CA TRP A 241 11.40 -5.80 -23.19
C TRP A 241 10.78 -4.99 -24.32
N LEU A 242 11.50 -4.86 -25.46
CA LEU A 242 10.95 -4.21 -26.66
C LEU A 242 9.71 -4.95 -27.18
N VAL A 243 9.78 -6.28 -27.31
CA VAL A 243 8.62 -7.08 -27.76
C VAL A 243 7.42 -6.93 -26.80
N ARG A 244 7.68 -6.87 -25.49
CA ARG A 244 6.63 -6.64 -24.49
C ARG A 244 6.04 -5.23 -24.60
N LEU A 245 6.88 -4.21 -24.77
CA LEU A 245 6.47 -2.82 -24.92
C LEU A 245 5.69 -2.59 -26.22
N GLU A 246 6.08 -3.22 -27.33
CA GLU A 246 5.32 -3.22 -28.59
C GLU A 246 3.91 -3.77 -28.39
N LYS A 247 3.80 -4.93 -27.72
CA LYS A 247 2.50 -5.50 -27.37
C LYS A 247 1.68 -4.57 -26.47
N HIS A 248 2.30 -3.95 -25.48
CA HIS A 248 1.61 -2.98 -24.62
C HIS A 248 1.15 -1.74 -25.39
N ASN A 249 1.96 -1.24 -26.32
CA ASN A 249 1.60 -0.10 -27.16
C ASN A 249 0.39 -0.43 -28.05
N GLU A 250 0.37 -1.59 -28.69
CA GLU A 250 -0.78 -2.07 -29.46
C GLU A 250 -2.05 -2.14 -28.59
N LEU A 251 -1.96 -2.77 -27.40
CA LEU A 251 -3.10 -2.92 -26.49
C LEU A 251 -3.59 -1.61 -25.88
N SER A 252 -2.71 -0.61 -25.75
CA SER A 252 -3.06 0.72 -25.23
C SER A 252 -3.71 1.62 -26.28
N GLY A 253 -3.76 1.19 -27.54
CA GLY A 253 -4.18 2.04 -28.64
C GLY A 253 -3.16 3.14 -28.89
N ASP A 254 -1.89 2.76 -29.01
CA ASP A 254 -0.82 3.64 -29.46
C ASP A 254 -0.40 4.75 -28.45
N ARG A 255 -0.61 4.50 -27.16
CA ARG A 255 -0.33 5.48 -26.08
C ARG A 255 1.06 5.36 -25.47
N LEU A 256 1.80 4.31 -25.80
CA LEU A 256 3.17 4.08 -25.29
C LEU A 256 4.21 4.36 -26.39
N LYS A 257 3.88 5.26 -27.32
CA LYS A 257 4.69 5.52 -28.52
C LYS A 257 6.03 6.17 -28.18
N ALA A 258 6.08 7.07 -27.20
CA ALA A 258 7.31 7.81 -26.91
C ALA A 258 8.36 6.88 -26.32
N SER A 259 7.97 6.07 -25.32
CA SER A 259 8.86 5.08 -24.73
C SER A 259 9.29 4.01 -25.74
N LEU A 260 8.39 3.56 -26.61
CA LEU A 260 8.69 2.59 -27.65
C LEU A 260 9.68 3.15 -28.69
N HIS A 261 9.51 4.41 -29.10
CA HIS A 261 10.45 5.08 -30.00
C HIS A 261 11.84 5.16 -29.37
N LEU A 262 11.92 5.63 -28.12
CA LEU A 262 13.20 5.76 -27.40
C LEU A 262 13.87 4.41 -27.16
N MET A 263 13.09 3.36 -26.86
CA MET A 263 13.62 2.01 -26.72
C MET A 263 14.20 1.51 -28.06
N ARG A 264 13.51 1.72 -29.18
CA ARG A 264 14.04 1.34 -30.51
C ARG A 264 15.33 2.09 -30.85
N GLU A 265 15.35 3.41 -30.64
CA GLU A 265 16.55 4.24 -30.85
C GLU A 265 17.73 3.74 -29.99
N MET A 266 17.48 3.43 -28.72
CA MET A 266 18.48 2.84 -27.83
C MET A 266 19.02 1.49 -28.34
N LEU A 267 18.19 0.66 -28.98
CA LEU A 267 18.64 -0.62 -29.56
C LEU A 267 19.44 -0.41 -30.86
N ASP A 268 18.99 0.52 -31.71
CA ASP A 268 19.63 0.86 -32.98
C ASP A 268 21.04 1.45 -32.77
N ASP A 269 21.18 2.39 -31.82
CA ASP A 269 22.47 2.99 -31.44
C ASP A 269 23.50 1.96 -30.93
N GLN A 270 23.01 0.84 -30.41
CA GLN A 270 23.83 -0.25 -29.89
C GLN A 270 24.01 -1.41 -30.89
N GLY A 271 23.53 -1.24 -32.13
CA GLY A 271 23.66 -2.24 -33.20
C GLY A 271 22.82 -3.51 -32.98
N TYR A 272 21.76 -3.45 -32.17
CA TYR A 272 20.85 -4.57 -31.98
C TYR A 272 20.06 -4.81 -33.26
N ARG A 273 20.21 -6.01 -33.83
CA ARG A 273 19.39 -6.47 -34.95
C ARG A 273 18.26 -7.33 -34.40
N PRO A 274 16.98 -6.99 -34.62
CA PRO A 274 15.89 -7.84 -34.19
C PRO A 274 16.04 -9.25 -34.79
N PRO A 275 15.73 -10.31 -34.04
CA PRO A 275 15.82 -11.67 -34.54
C PRO A 275 14.93 -11.80 -35.78
N ASN A 276 15.54 -12.22 -36.90
CA ASN A 276 14.86 -12.34 -38.17
C ASN A 276 13.69 -13.33 -38.03
N PRO A 277 12.41 -12.92 -38.22
CA PRO A 277 11.26 -13.80 -38.02
C PRO A 277 11.27 -15.03 -38.95
N PHE A 278 12.04 -14.96 -40.05
CA PHE A 278 12.21 -16.06 -41.00
C PHE A 278 13.36 -17.03 -40.67
N ALA A 279 14.20 -16.75 -39.67
CA ALA A 279 15.32 -17.64 -39.33
C ALA A 279 14.86 -18.97 -38.70
N ALA A 280 13.70 -19.01 -38.06
CA ALA A 280 13.13 -20.23 -37.47
C ALA A 280 12.65 -21.25 -38.51
N PHE A 281 12.46 -20.85 -39.78
CA PHE A 281 11.87 -21.73 -40.81
C PHE A 281 12.90 -22.62 -41.52
N ASN A 282 14.19 -22.26 -41.50
CA ASN A 282 15.23 -23.00 -42.23
C ASN A 282 15.91 -24.14 -41.45
N GLY A 283 15.61 -24.30 -40.15
CA GLY A 283 16.21 -25.35 -39.32
C GLY A 283 15.60 -26.75 -39.51
N ALA A 284 14.45 -26.87 -40.18
CA ALA A 284 13.70 -28.12 -40.26
C ALA A 284 13.95 -28.95 -41.55
N GLN A 285 14.78 -28.49 -42.49
CA GLN A 285 14.99 -29.19 -43.77
C GLN A 285 16.32 -29.94 -43.94
N GLN A 286 17.20 -30.00 -42.92
CA GLN A 286 18.52 -30.67 -43.06
C GLN A 286 18.62 -32.07 -42.45
N LEU A 287 17.52 -32.77 -42.16
CA LEU A 287 17.57 -34.17 -41.67
C LEU A 287 17.08 -35.24 -42.66
N PHE A 288 16.99 -34.91 -43.95
CA PHE A 288 16.78 -35.92 -44.99
C PHE A 288 17.59 -35.60 -46.25
N SER A 289 18.83 -36.09 -46.31
CA SER A 289 19.53 -36.38 -47.57
C SER A 289 20.69 -37.35 -47.31
N VAL A 290 20.41 -38.60 -47.69
CA VAL A 290 21.28 -39.73 -48.14
C VAL A 290 22.54 -40.04 -47.35
#